data_AF-A0A443RSG3-F1
#
_entry.id   AF-A0A443RSG3-F1
#
_cell.length_a   1.000
_cell.length_b   1.000
_cell.length_c   1.000
_cell.angle_alpha   90.00
_cell.angle_beta   90.00
_cell.angle_gamma   90.00
#
_symmetry.space_group_name_H-M   'P 1'
#
loop_
_entity.id
_entity.type
_entity.pdbx_description
1 polymer ?
#
loop_
_entity_poly.entity_id
_entity_poly.type
_entity_poly.pdbx_seq_one_letter_code
_entity_poly.pdbx_strand_id
1 'polypeptide(L)'
;MEAEKTCRICFTQENQEEMIAPCGCKGSIEYIHVDCLKRWVTTSGKIQCDLCSKAFEGVYLKQKLPLWKWLINNRHVVLGITVDCT
;
A
#
# COMPACT_ATOMS: atom_id res chain seq x y z
N MET A 1 -26.63 -18.22 -2.79
CA MET A 1 -25.73 -17.82 -1.69
C MET A 1 -24.75 -16.83 -2.27
N GLU A 2 -24.97 -15.54 -2.03
CA GLU A 2 -23.98 -14.51 -2.35
C GLU A 2 -22.78 -14.73 -1.41
N ALA A 3 -21.57 -14.76 -1.93
CA ALA A 3 -20.38 -14.79 -1.07
C ALA A 3 -20.30 -13.43 -0.37
N GLU A 4 -20.55 -13.40 0.93
CA GLU A 4 -20.55 -12.17 1.69
C GLU A 4 -19.13 -11.59 1.76
N LYS A 5 -19.01 -10.29 1.49
CA LYS A 5 -17.73 -9.58 1.45
C LYS A 5 -17.30 -9.24 2.88
N THR A 6 -16.22 -9.85 3.35
CA THR A 6 -15.70 -9.63 4.71
C THR A 6 -14.35 -8.90 4.67
N CYS A 7 -14.16 -7.92 5.55
CA CYS A 7 -12.87 -7.23 5.66
C CYS A 7 -11.78 -8.18 6.18
N ARG A 8 -10.66 -8.32 5.46
CA ARG A 8 -9.56 -9.24 5.85
C ARG A 8 -8.81 -8.85 7.13
N ILE A 9 -9.04 -7.63 7.65
CA ILE A 9 -8.32 -7.08 8.81
C ILE A 9 -9.14 -7.24 10.10
N CYS A 10 -10.41 -6.82 10.07
CA CYS A 10 -11.30 -6.88 11.24
C CYS A 10 -12.27 -8.05 11.21
N PHE A 11 -12.34 -8.79 10.10
CA PHE A 11 -13.22 -9.96 9.92
C PHE A 11 -14.72 -9.66 10.07
N THR A 12 -15.13 -8.41 9.83
CA THR A 12 -16.52 -7.98 9.88
C THR A 12 -17.01 -7.46 8.52
N GLN A 13 -18.33 -7.47 8.36
CA GLN A 13 -19.06 -6.94 7.21
C GLN A 13 -19.90 -5.72 7.57
N GLU A 14 -20.28 -5.60 8.85
CA GLU A 14 -21.30 -4.68 9.36
C GLU A 14 -20.84 -3.22 9.50
N ASN A 15 -19.67 -2.87 8.95
CA ASN A 15 -19.25 -1.49 9.01
C ASN A 15 -19.98 -0.69 7.92
N GLN A 16 -20.54 0.48 8.27
CA GLN A 16 -21.14 1.40 7.28
C GLN A 16 -20.11 2.00 6.32
N GLU A 17 -18.83 1.69 6.51
CA GLU A 17 -17.72 2.13 5.69
C GLU A 17 -17.62 1.32 4.39
N GLU A 18 -17.25 2.01 3.32
CA GLU A 18 -17.02 1.37 2.03
C GLU A 18 -15.88 0.34 2.11
N MET A 19 -16.13 -0.85 1.56
CA MET A 19 -15.10 -1.85 1.32
C MET A 19 -14.50 -1.65 -0.06
N ILE A 20 -13.17 -1.70 -0.12
CA ILE A 20 -12.40 -1.61 -1.36
C ILE A 20 -11.58 -2.87 -1.57
N ALA A 21 -11.17 -3.10 -2.82
CA ALA A 21 -10.22 -4.12 -3.21
C ALA A 21 -8.89 -3.46 -3.59
N PRO A 22 -8.05 -3.07 -2.61
CA PRO A 22 -6.92 -2.19 -2.88
C PRO A 22 -5.74 -2.92 -3.52
N CYS A 23 -5.79 -4.24 -3.67
CA CYS A 23 -4.70 -5.01 -4.28
C CYS A 23 -5.28 -6.14 -5.14
N GLY A 24 -4.43 -6.80 -5.93
CA GLY A 24 -4.85 -7.88 -6.82
C GLY A 24 -5.13 -9.23 -6.14
N CYS A 25 -5.32 -9.26 -4.82
CA CYS A 25 -5.79 -10.46 -4.12
C CYS A 25 -7.22 -10.79 -4.54
N LYS A 26 -7.59 -12.08 -4.49
CA LYS A 26 -8.92 -12.55 -4.92
C LYS A 26 -9.58 -13.37 -3.81
N GLY A 27 -10.91 -13.41 -3.81
CA GLY A 27 -11.70 -14.19 -2.85
C GLY A 27 -11.88 -13.43 -1.53
N SER A 28 -11.93 -14.17 -0.41
CA SER A 28 -12.25 -13.60 0.91
C SER A 28 -11.25 -12.55 1.43
N ILE A 29 -10.06 -12.46 0.83
CA ILE A 29 -8.99 -11.54 1.24
C ILE A 29 -8.88 -10.29 0.35
N GLU A 30 -9.73 -10.16 -0.67
CA GLU A 30 -9.69 -8.99 -1.57
C GLU A 30 -10.26 -7.74 -0.88
N TYR A 31 -11.28 -7.91 -0.02
CA TYR A 31 -12.01 -6.81 0.58
C TYR A 31 -11.40 -6.29 1.89
N ILE A 32 -11.29 -4.97 2.00
CA ILE A 32 -10.81 -4.27 3.19
C ILE A 32 -11.62 -2.99 3.37
N HIS A 33 -12.05 -2.68 4.60
CA HIS A 33 -12.58 -1.35 4.88
C HIS A 33 -11.51 -0.27 4.64
N VAL A 34 -11.91 0.87 4.10
CA VAL A 34 -11.02 2.01 3.86
C VAL A 34 -10.25 2.40 5.14
N ASP A 35 -10.90 2.44 6.30
CA ASP A 35 -10.24 2.82 7.56
C ASP A 35 -9.35 1.72 8.15
N CYS A 36 -9.72 0.45 7.96
CA CYS A 36 -8.83 -0.66 8.29
C CYS A 36 -7.54 -0.59 7.46
N LEU A 37 -7.64 -0.26 6.17
CA LEU A 37 -6.48 -0.08 5.30
C LEU A 37 -5.62 1.11 5.73
N LYS A 38 -6.23 2.28 5.98
CA LYS A 38 -5.52 3.47 6.48
C LYS A 38 -4.77 3.16 7.77
N ARG A 39 -5.44 2.52 8.74
CA ARG A 39 -4.83 2.14 10.02
C ARG A 39 -3.69 1.16 9.80
N TRP A 40 -3.90 0.13 8.98
CA TRP A 40 -2.86 -0.84 8.66
C TRP A 40 -1.62 -0.19 8.05
N VAL A 41 -1.79 0.71 7.06
CA VAL A 41 -0.65 1.40 6.43
C VAL A 41 0.06 2.32 7.42
N THR A 42 -0.71 3.02 8.27
CA THR A 42 -0.16 3.93 9.28
C THR A 42 0.66 3.16 10.32
N THR A 43 0.21 1.98 10.74
CA THR A 43 0.89 1.14 11.72
C THR A 43 2.04 0.34 11.13
N SER A 44 1.89 -0.20 9.91
CA SER A 44 2.91 -1.03 9.25
C SER A 44 4.01 -0.20 8.58
N GLY A 45 3.72 1.05 8.20
CA GLY A 45 4.61 1.89 7.40
C GLY A 45 4.79 1.42 5.96
N LYS A 46 4.04 0.40 5.52
CA LYS A 46 4.14 -0.20 4.18
C LYS A 46 2.97 0.24 3.33
N ILE A 47 3.20 0.43 2.03
CA ILE A 47 2.17 0.79 1.05
C ILE A 47 1.85 -0.35 0.07
N GLN A 48 2.25 -1.56 0.43
CA GLN A 48 2.12 -2.78 -0.39
C GLN A 48 1.47 -3.88 0.42
N CYS A 49 0.74 -4.76 -0.26
CA CYS A 49 0.10 -5.92 0.37
C CYS A 49 1.13 -6.97 0.79
N ASP A 50 1.06 -7.46 2.04
CA ASP A 50 1.99 -8.50 2.52
C ASP A 50 1.80 -9.87 1.84
N LEU A 51 0.67 -10.09 1.16
CA LEU A 51 0.36 -11.37 0.52
C LEU A 51 0.77 -11.41 -0.96
N CYS A 52 0.45 -10.38 -1.72
CA CYS A 52 0.73 -10.32 -3.16
C CYS A 52 1.84 -9.33 -3.53
N SER A 53 2.39 -8.59 -2.56
CA SER A 53 3.44 -7.57 -2.75
C SER A 53 3.11 -6.44 -3.73
N LYS A 54 1.87 -6.35 -4.22
CA LYS A 54 1.39 -5.25 -5.06
C LYS A 54 1.13 -4.02 -4.21
N ALA A 55 1.39 -2.84 -4.77
CA ALA A 55 1.04 -1.56 -4.16
C ALA A 55 -0.48 -1.47 -3.98
N PHE A 56 -0.91 -0.84 -2.88
CA PHE A 56 -2.32 -0.59 -2.67
C PHE A 56 -2.82 0.54 -3.58
N GLU A 57 -3.83 0.26 -4.40
CA GLU A 57 -4.48 1.23 -5.28
C GLU A 57 -5.47 2.10 -4.48
N GLY A 58 -5.51 3.40 -4.76
CA GLY A 58 -6.45 4.33 -4.13
C GLY A 58 -6.10 4.79 -2.71
N VAL A 59 -4.96 4.37 -2.13
CA VAL A 59 -4.52 4.84 -0.82
C VAL A 59 -3.80 6.18 -0.96
N TYR A 60 -4.56 7.27 -0.94
CA TYR A 60 -4.01 8.63 -0.78
C TYR A 60 -3.56 8.83 0.67
N LEU A 61 -2.37 8.33 1.00
CA LEU A 61 -1.73 8.73 2.25
C LEU A 61 -1.30 10.18 2.11
N LYS A 62 -2.05 11.11 2.72
CA LYS A 62 -1.56 12.45 3.09
C LYS A 62 -0.45 12.37 4.15
N GLN A 63 0.45 11.39 4.05
CA GLN A 63 1.72 11.45 4.75
C GLN A 63 2.49 12.56 4.06
N LYS A 64 2.75 13.67 4.76
CA LYS A 64 3.71 14.69 4.34
C LYS A 64 5.06 14.01 4.21
N LEU A 65 5.33 13.39 3.06
CA LEU A 65 6.64 12.87 2.72
C LEU A 65 7.54 14.10 2.57
N PRO A 66 8.54 14.29 3.44
CA PRO A 66 9.41 15.42 3.28
C PRO A 66 10.26 15.16 2.03
N LEU A 67 10.34 16.17 1.16
CA LEU A 67 10.81 16.13 -0.24
C LEU A 67 12.19 15.46 -0.47
N TRP A 68 12.97 15.22 0.58
CA TRP A 68 14.31 14.66 0.53
C TRP A 68 14.36 13.12 0.45
N LYS A 69 13.28 12.40 0.78
CA LYS A 69 13.26 10.92 0.68
C LYS A 69 13.25 10.40 -0.77
N TRP A 70 13.05 11.29 -1.75
CA TRP A 70 13.24 11.03 -3.19
C TRP A 70 14.72 11.03 -3.60
N LEU A 71 15.57 11.85 -2.98
CA LEU A 71 16.97 12.01 -3.39
C LEU A 71 17.87 10.81 -3.05
N ILE A 72 17.46 9.94 -2.11
CA ILE A 72 18.27 8.78 -1.70
C ILE A 72 18.03 7.57 -2.62
N ASN A 73 16.92 7.54 -3.36
CA ASN A 73 16.58 6.42 -4.25
C ASN A 73 16.90 6.69 -5.73
N ASN A 74 17.45 7.87 -6.06
CA ASN A 74 18.02 8.14 -7.37
C ASN A 74 19.40 7.50 -7.48
N ARG A 75 19.40 6.23 -7.90
CA ARG A 75 20.49 5.71 -8.73
C ARG A 75 20.65 6.68 -9.89
N HIS A 76 21.76 7.42 -9.94
CA HIS A 76 22.17 8.37 -11.00
C HIS A 76 21.76 9.86 -10.83
N VAL A 77 22.34 10.56 -9.85
CA VAL A 77 22.63 12.00 -9.99
C VAL A 77 24.13 12.20 -9.88
N VAL A 78 24.70 12.59 -11.01
CA VAL A 78 26.10 12.87 -11.28
C VAL A 78 26.62 13.93 -10.31
N LEU A 79 27.39 13.51 -9.31
CA LEU A 79 28.34 14.37 -8.62
C LEU A 79 29.74 13.84 -8.93
N GLY A 80 30.27 14.31 -10.05
CA GLY A 80 31.69 14.46 -10.38
C GLY A 80 32.61 13.25 -10.16
N ILE A 81 33.30 12.87 -11.25
CA ILE A 81 34.52 12.06 -11.33
C ILE A 81 34.27 10.59 -11.75
N THR A 82 35.09 10.19 -12.71
CA THR A 82 34.97 9.13 -13.74
C THR A 82 34.95 7.70 -13.20
N VAL A 83 34.27 6.78 -13.92
CA VAL A 83 34.54 5.34 -13.81
C VAL A 83 34.79 4.82 -15.23
N ASP A 84 36.06 4.56 -15.52
CA ASP A 84 36.48 3.79 -16.69
C ASP A 84 36.09 2.32 -16.47
N CYS A 85 35.58 1.69 -17.52
CA CYS A 85 35.34 0.25 -17.56
C CYS A 85 36.69 -0.49 -17.64
N THR A 86 36.94 -1.41 -16.71
CA THR A 86 37.85 -2.55 -16.89
C THR A 86 37.16 -3.80 -16.37
#